data_AF-A0A7K4SF05-F1
#
_entry.id   AF-A0A7K4SF05-F1
#
_cell.length_a   1.000
_cell.length_b   1.000
_cell.length_c   1.000
_cell.angle_alpha   90.00
_cell.angle_beta   90.00
_cell.angle_gamma   90.00
#
_symmetry.space_group_name_H-M   'P 1'
#
loop_
_entity.id
_entity.type
_entity.pdbx_description
1 polymer ?
#
loop_
_entity_poly.entity_id
_entity_poly.type
_entity_poly.pdbx_seq_one_letter_code
_entity_poly.pdbx_strand_id
1 'polypeptide(L)'
;MTSRSHNSLPRTLMAPRMLSESALGGIAQITPSLYLSRGSVASNRHLLLSRGITCIINATIEIPNFNWPQFEYVKVPLADMPNAPISLYFDSVADKINSVARKHGATLVHCAAGVSRSATLCIAYLMKYHKVSL
;
A
#
# COMPACT_ATOMS: atom_id res chain seq x y z
N MET A 1 -10.23 -55.14 35.29
CA MET A 1 -9.25 -54.16 34.78
C MET A 1 -9.24 -54.22 33.26
N THR A 2 -10.06 -53.41 32.59
CA THR A 2 -9.95 -53.17 31.15
C THR A 2 -10.28 -51.70 30.90
N SER A 3 -9.24 -50.96 30.54
CA SER A 3 -9.26 -49.53 30.22
C SER A 3 -10.02 -49.32 28.91
N ARG A 4 -10.99 -48.39 28.90
CA ARG A 4 -11.61 -47.88 27.67
C ARG A 4 -10.82 -46.65 27.23
N SER A 5 -10.03 -46.81 26.18
CA SER A 5 -9.35 -45.71 25.50
C SER A 5 -10.37 -44.79 24.83
N HIS A 6 -10.36 -43.51 25.19
CA HIS A 6 -11.06 -42.46 24.47
C HIS A 6 -10.42 -42.28 23.08
N ASN A 7 -11.17 -42.59 22.02
CA ASN A 7 -10.80 -42.27 20.65
C ASN A 7 -10.96 -40.76 20.44
N SER A 8 -9.85 -40.02 20.46
CA SER A 8 -9.81 -38.61 20.02
C SER A 8 -9.87 -38.55 18.49
N LEU A 9 -10.83 -37.78 17.97
CA LEU A 9 -11.02 -37.51 16.54
C LEU A 9 -9.76 -36.88 15.89
N PRO A 10 -9.50 -37.11 14.59
CA PRO A 10 -8.33 -36.60 13.90
C PRO A 10 -8.39 -35.07 13.74
N ARG A 11 -7.22 -34.42 13.89
CA ARG A 11 -6.98 -33.00 13.58
C ARG A 11 -7.11 -32.76 12.07
N THR A 12 -8.33 -32.68 11.58
CA THR A 12 -8.59 -32.34 10.17
C THR A 12 -8.65 -30.82 10.00
N LEU A 13 -7.84 -30.30 9.07
CA LEU A 13 -7.99 -29.04 8.34
C LEU A 13 -8.17 -27.77 9.20
N MET A 14 -7.06 -27.26 9.74
CA MET A 14 -6.99 -25.82 10.02
C MET A 14 -6.97 -25.09 8.67
N ALA A 15 -8.11 -24.54 8.27
CA ALA A 15 -8.17 -23.53 7.22
C ALA A 15 -7.11 -22.45 7.53
N PRO A 16 -6.38 -21.92 6.54
CA PRO A 16 -5.46 -20.83 6.80
C PRO A 16 -6.26 -19.70 7.44
N ARG A 17 -5.89 -19.31 8.67
CA ARG A 17 -6.44 -18.12 9.33
C ARG A 17 -6.37 -17.00 8.32
N MET A 18 -7.51 -16.57 7.78
CA MET A 18 -7.60 -15.30 7.10
C MET A 18 -7.19 -14.27 8.14
N LEU A 19 -5.96 -13.77 8.03
CA LEU A 19 -5.51 -12.64 8.81
C LEU A 19 -6.50 -11.53 8.52
N SER A 20 -7.23 -11.06 9.54
CA SER A 20 -8.10 -9.92 9.39
C SER A 20 -7.27 -8.76 8.84
N GLU A 21 -7.79 -8.02 7.87
CA GLU A 21 -7.10 -6.86 7.27
C GLU A 21 -6.65 -5.84 8.35
N SER A 22 -7.32 -5.84 9.50
CA SER A 22 -7.00 -5.06 10.70
C SER A 22 -5.70 -5.43 11.42
N ALA A 23 -5.09 -6.60 11.14
CA ALA A 23 -3.81 -7.00 11.75
C ALA A 23 -2.57 -6.48 10.98
N LEU A 24 -2.76 -5.90 9.79
CA LEU A 24 -1.71 -5.32 8.95
C LEU A 24 -1.72 -3.78 9.06
N GLY A 25 -1.65 -3.28 10.30
CA GLY A 25 -1.74 -1.86 10.59
C GLY A 25 -0.80 -1.01 9.72
N GLY A 26 -1.36 0.01 9.05
CA GLY A 26 -0.59 1.02 8.33
C GLY A 26 -0.59 0.91 6.81
N ILE A 27 -1.41 0.04 6.19
CA ILE A 27 -1.72 0.08 4.75
C ILE A 27 -3.23 -0.04 4.51
N ALA A 28 -3.75 0.71 3.55
CA ALA A 28 -5.16 0.70 3.15
C ALA A 28 -5.27 0.59 1.63
N GLN A 29 -6.23 -0.20 1.17
CA GLN A 29 -6.60 -0.25 -0.25
C GLN A 29 -7.60 0.87 -0.56
N ILE A 30 -7.28 1.70 -1.54
CA ILE A 30 -8.13 2.84 -1.95
C ILE A 30 -8.92 2.47 -3.20
N THR A 31 -8.28 1.79 -4.15
CA THR A 31 -8.90 1.22 -5.35
C THR A 31 -8.29 -0.16 -5.63
N PRO A 32 -8.79 -0.93 -6.61
CA PRO A 32 -8.14 -2.18 -7.01
C PRO A 32 -6.64 -2.04 -7.38
N SER A 33 -6.18 -0.85 -7.76
CA SER A 33 -4.81 -0.58 -8.22
C SER A 33 -4.07 0.49 -7.42
N LEU A 34 -4.61 0.95 -6.28
CA LEU A 34 -4.00 2.00 -5.45
C LEU A 34 -4.07 1.64 -3.96
N TYR A 35 -2.91 1.70 -3.31
CA TYR A 35 -2.74 1.53 -1.87
C TYR A 35 -2.11 2.77 -1.26
N LEU A 36 -2.55 3.11 -0.04
CA LEU A 36 -1.97 4.16 0.80
C LEU A 36 -1.31 3.51 2.02
N SER A 37 -0.13 3.97 2.43
CA SER A 37 0.50 3.47 3.65
C SER A 37 1.38 4.46 4.41
N ARG A 38 1.74 4.07 5.64
CA ARG A 38 2.89 4.61 6.36
C ARG A 38 4.21 4.09 5.78
N GLY A 39 5.32 4.74 6.12
CA GLY A 39 6.63 4.46 5.53
C GLY A 39 7.19 3.09 5.91
N SER A 40 6.89 2.61 7.12
CA SER A 40 7.36 1.30 7.59
C SER A 40 6.82 0.12 6.78
N VAL A 41 5.74 0.30 6.02
CA VAL A 41 5.18 -0.75 5.16
C VAL A 41 5.98 -0.90 3.86
N ALA A 42 6.63 0.17 3.38
CA ALA A 42 7.35 0.18 2.11
C ALA A 42 8.55 -0.79 2.07
N SER A 43 9.03 -1.26 3.23
CA SER A 43 10.08 -2.28 3.35
C SER A 43 9.57 -3.72 3.31
N ASN A 44 8.27 -3.96 3.54
CA ASN A 44 7.70 -5.30 3.65
C ASN A 44 7.43 -5.89 2.26
N ARG A 45 8.50 -6.32 1.59
CA ARG A 45 8.47 -6.86 0.21
C ARG A 45 7.41 -7.95 0.00
N HIS A 46 7.25 -8.89 0.93
CA HIS A 46 6.28 -9.97 0.80
C HIS A 46 4.84 -9.45 0.75
N LEU A 47 4.51 -8.50 1.62
CA LEU A 47 3.21 -7.86 1.68
C LEU A 47 2.88 -7.06 0.42
N LEU A 48 3.88 -6.39 -0.16
CA LEU A 48 3.71 -5.60 -1.39
C LEU A 48 3.46 -6.53 -2.59
N LEU A 49 4.23 -7.60 -2.70
CA LEU A 49 4.03 -8.62 -3.74
C LEU A 49 2.66 -9.29 -3.63
N SER A 50 2.20 -9.62 -2.41
CA SER A 50 0.90 -10.24 -2.20
C SER A 50 -0.30 -9.33 -2.57
N ARG A 51 -0.06 -8.02 -2.76
CA ARG A 51 -1.06 -7.02 -3.20
C ARG A 51 -0.94 -6.67 -4.68
N GLY A 52 -0.06 -7.35 -5.43
CA GLY A 52 0.18 -7.03 -6.84
C GLY A 52 0.80 -5.64 -7.06
N ILE A 53 1.48 -5.08 -6.05
CA ILE A 53 2.14 -3.78 -6.16
C ILE A 53 3.36 -3.92 -7.07
N THR A 54 3.44 -3.06 -8.08
CA THR A 54 4.55 -3.00 -9.05
C THR A 54 5.25 -1.65 -9.05
N CYS A 55 4.64 -0.63 -8.45
CA CYS A 55 5.20 0.72 -8.33
C CYS A 55 5.06 1.26 -6.90
N ILE A 56 6.10 1.90 -6.40
CA ILE A 56 6.13 2.56 -5.09
C ILE A 56 6.43 4.05 -5.27
N ILE A 57 5.50 4.89 -4.86
CA ILE A 57 5.63 6.34 -4.81
C ILE A 57 5.94 6.74 -3.37
N ASN A 58 7.16 7.24 -3.17
CA ASN A 58 7.68 7.70 -1.89
C ASN A 58 7.54 9.21 -1.78
N ALA A 59 6.51 9.67 -1.08
CA ALA A 59 6.19 11.08 -0.87
C ALA A 59 6.88 11.65 0.38
N THR A 60 8.18 11.41 0.52
CA THR A 60 9.00 11.91 1.62
C THR A 60 10.31 12.45 1.12
N ILE A 61 10.93 13.39 1.83
CA ILE A 61 12.34 13.72 1.63
C ILE A 61 13.22 12.78 2.48
N GLU A 62 12.76 12.47 3.69
CA GLU A 62 13.52 11.85 4.77
C GLU A 62 13.66 10.32 4.70
N ILE A 63 12.76 9.60 4.02
CA ILE A 63 12.81 8.12 3.94
C ILE A 63 13.43 7.70 2.61
N PRO A 64 14.56 6.98 2.57
CA PRO A 64 15.13 6.49 1.30
C PRO A 64 14.25 5.38 0.69
N ASN A 65 14.40 5.16 -0.61
CA ASN A 65 13.80 3.99 -1.27
C ASN A 65 14.57 2.72 -0.89
N PHE A 66 13.86 1.62 -0.65
CA PHE A 66 14.47 0.31 -0.39
C PHE A 66 15.05 -0.35 -1.64
N ASN A 67 14.68 0.13 -2.84
CA ASN A 67 15.23 -0.30 -4.12
C ASN A 67 15.17 -1.81 -4.37
N TRP A 68 14.06 -2.47 -3.99
CA TRP A 68 13.83 -3.86 -4.39
C TRP A 68 13.64 -3.94 -5.91
N PRO A 69 14.30 -4.89 -6.61
CA PRO A 69 14.26 -4.95 -8.08
C PRO A 69 12.88 -5.30 -8.66
N GLN A 70 11.94 -5.76 -7.84
CA GLN A 70 10.58 -6.09 -8.27
C GLN A 70 9.68 -4.87 -8.43
N PHE A 71 10.06 -3.72 -7.88
CA PHE A 71 9.23 -2.52 -7.88
C PHE A 71 9.92 -1.39 -8.64
N GLU A 72 9.14 -0.66 -9.42
CA GLU A 72 9.54 0.67 -9.86
C GLU A 72 9.39 1.66 -8.70
N TYR A 73 10.30 2.62 -8.59
CA TYR A 73 10.25 3.65 -7.56
C TYR A 73 10.14 5.04 -8.15
N VAL A 74 9.24 5.85 -7.58
CA VAL A 74 9.15 7.29 -7.85
C VAL A 74 9.33 8.03 -6.53
N LYS A 75 10.32 8.93 -6.48
CA LYS A 75 10.58 9.76 -5.31
C LYS A 75 9.91 11.13 -5.51
N VAL A 76 9.11 11.54 -4.54
CA VAL A 76 8.50 12.87 -4.45
C VAL A 76 9.05 13.52 -3.17
N PRO A 77 10.18 14.25 -3.26
CA PRO A 77 10.95 14.67 -2.09
C PRO A 77 10.31 15.88 -1.40
N LEU A 78 9.27 15.65 -0.61
CA LEU A 78 8.51 16.68 0.11
C LEU A 78 8.59 16.50 1.63
N ALA A 79 8.75 17.62 2.34
CA ALA A 79 8.48 17.70 3.77
C ALA A 79 6.97 17.79 4.03
N ASP A 80 6.51 17.38 5.22
CA ASP A 80 5.10 17.46 5.62
C ASP A 80 4.76 18.83 6.20
N MET A 81 4.83 19.86 5.35
CA MET A 81 4.62 21.25 5.74
C MET A 81 3.53 21.89 4.89
N PRO A 82 2.70 22.80 5.45
CA PRO A 82 1.61 23.45 4.70
C PRO A 82 2.07 24.22 3.45
N ASN A 83 3.30 24.74 3.45
CA ASN A 83 3.89 25.48 2.36
C ASN A 83 4.71 24.61 1.38
N ALA A 84 4.77 23.29 1.58
CA ALA A 84 5.42 22.39 0.65
C ALA A 84 4.64 22.36 -0.68
N PRO A 85 5.29 22.51 -1.85
CA PRO A 85 4.62 22.67 -3.14
C PRO A 85 4.14 21.31 -3.70
N ILE A 86 3.32 20.57 -2.95
CA ILE A 86 2.85 19.23 -3.31
C ILE A 86 1.98 19.22 -4.57
N SER A 87 1.29 20.32 -4.87
CA SER A 87 0.44 20.48 -6.05
C SER A 87 1.20 20.32 -7.36
N LEU A 88 2.49 20.67 -7.40
CA LEU A 88 3.35 20.48 -8.58
C LEU A 88 3.49 18.99 -8.98
N TYR A 89 3.17 18.08 -8.07
CA TYR A 89 3.25 16.63 -8.30
C TYR A 89 1.91 15.99 -8.59
N PHE A 90 0.80 16.72 -8.52
CA PHE A 90 -0.54 16.13 -8.69
C PHE A 90 -0.70 15.43 -10.03
N ASP A 91 -0.36 16.11 -11.13
CA ASP A 91 -0.50 15.52 -12.46
C ASP A 91 0.45 14.35 -12.68
N SER A 92 1.74 14.53 -12.40
CA SER A 92 2.76 13.50 -12.65
C SER A 92 2.53 12.24 -11.82
N VAL A 93 2.12 12.38 -10.55
CA VAL A 93 1.80 11.25 -9.67
C VAL A 93 0.50 10.57 -10.09
N ALA A 94 -0.56 11.33 -10.37
CA ALA A 94 -1.83 10.76 -10.80
C ALA A 94 -1.68 10.00 -12.13
N ASP A 95 -0.93 10.57 -13.08
CA ASP A 95 -0.66 9.94 -14.39
C ASP A 95 0.17 8.67 -14.22
N LYS A 96 1.11 8.67 -13.27
CA LYS A 96 1.88 7.48 -12.93
C LYS A 96 1.00 6.37 -12.37
N ILE A 97 0.14 6.67 -11.40
CA ILE A 97 -0.81 5.72 -10.80
C ILE A 97 -1.72 5.14 -11.89
N ASN A 98 -2.27 5.99 -12.76
CA ASN A 98 -3.12 5.56 -13.86
C ASN A 98 -2.37 4.70 -14.90
N SER A 99 -1.10 5.03 -15.20
CA SER A 99 -0.26 4.23 -16.09
C SER A 99 0.00 2.82 -15.55
N VAL A 100 0.27 2.70 -14.25
CA VAL A 100 0.45 1.40 -13.57
C VAL A 100 -0.84 0.59 -13.59
N ALA A 101 -1.98 1.22 -13.31
CA ALA A 101 -3.29 0.57 -13.34
C ALA A 101 -3.63 0.01 -14.75
N ARG A 102 -3.35 0.78 -15.81
CA ARG A 102 -3.55 0.34 -17.21
C ARG A 102 -2.66 -0.82 -17.62
N LYS A 103 -1.56 -1.05 -16.91
CA LYS A 103 -0.64 -2.19 -17.11
C LYS A 103 -0.98 -3.37 -16.17
N HIS A 104 -2.17 -3.39 -15.58
CA HIS A 104 -2.63 -4.42 -14.65
C HIS A 104 -1.76 -4.57 -13.38
N GLY A 105 -1.08 -3.49 -12.97
CA GLY A 105 -0.35 -3.43 -11.70
C GLY A 105 -1.06 -2.57 -10.66
N ALA A 106 -0.52 -2.56 -9.43
CA ALA A 106 -0.94 -1.67 -8.36
C ALA A 106 0.19 -0.72 -7.92
N THR A 107 -0.20 0.48 -7.47
CA THR A 107 0.71 1.50 -6.93
C THR A 107 0.55 1.61 -5.43
N LEU A 108 1.66 1.61 -4.69
CA LEU A 108 1.71 2.05 -3.30
C LEU A 108 2.12 3.52 -3.25
N VAL A 109 1.33 4.38 -2.61
CA VAL A 109 1.74 5.73 -2.25
C VAL A 109 1.95 5.78 -0.74
N HIS A 110 3.16 6.08 -0.30
CA HIS A 110 3.46 6.18 1.12
C HIS A 110 4.09 7.52 1.48
N CYS A 111 3.86 7.96 2.72
CA CYS A 111 4.65 8.99 3.38
C CYS A 111 5.20 8.46 4.70
N ALA A 112 5.55 9.30 5.68
CA ALA A 112 6.01 8.83 6.98
C ALA A 112 4.88 8.15 7.78
N ALA A 113 3.80 8.89 8.06
CA ALA A 113 2.69 8.43 8.89
C ALA A 113 1.54 7.78 8.12
N GLY A 114 1.45 8.01 6.80
CA GLY A 114 0.30 7.59 6.01
C GLY A 114 -0.95 8.43 6.27
N VAL A 115 -0.80 9.75 6.47
CA VAL A 115 -1.90 10.64 6.89
C VAL A 115 -2.04 11.86 5.98
N SER A 116 -0.96 12.61 5.76
CA SER A 116 -1.00 13.89 5.01
C SER A 116 -0.54 13.69 3.56
N ARG A 117 0.76 13.81 3.26
CA ARG A 117 1.34 13.75 1.90
C ARG A 117 0.81 12.62 1.01
N SER A 118 0.77 11.38 1.53
CA SER A 118 0.27 10.22 0.75
C SER A 118 -1.23 10.33 0.47
N ALA A 119 -2.03 10.77 1.45
CA ALA A 119 -3.47 10.94 1.26
C ALA A 119 -3.76 12.05 0.25
N THR A 120 -3.05 13.17 0.33
CA THR A 120 -3.19 14.27 -0.63
C THR A 120 -2.95 13.82 -2.07
N LEU A 121 -1.90 13.04 -2.32
CA LEU A 121 -1.62 12.51 -3.66
C LEU A 121 -2.66 11.48 -4.13
N CYS A 122 -3.15 10.62 -3.23
CA CYS A 122 -4.25 9.71 -3.55
C CYS A 122 -5.54 10.47 -3.92
N ILE A 123 -5.89 11.52 -3.18
CA ILE A 123 -7.05 12.35 -3.46
C ILE A 123 -6.90 13.03 -4.83
N ALA A 124 -5.74 13.63 -5.12
CA ALA A 124 -5.47 14.24 -6.42
C ALA A 124 -5.67 13.25 -7.59
N TYR A 125 -5.23 12.00 -7.42
CA TYR A 125 -5.49 10.94 -8.39
C TYR A 125 -6.98 10.63 -8.56
N LEU A 126 -7.72 10.48 -7.44
CA LEU A 126 -9.16 10.18 -7.49
C LEU A 126 -9.95 11.32 -8.15
N MET A 127 -9.61 12.56 -7.87
CA MET A 127 -10.23 13.71 -8.54
C MET A 127 -9.98 13.68 -10.05
N LYS A 128 -8.73 13.46 -10.47
CA LYS A 128 -8.34 13.49 -11.89
C LYS A 128 -8.93 12.33 -12.70
N TYR A 129 -8.89 11.10 -12.16
CA TYR A 129 -9.21 9.89 -12.91
C TYR A 129 -10.51 9.19 -12.51
N HIS A 130 -11.09 9.52 -11.36
CA HIS A 130 -12.36 8.93 -10.88
C HIS A 130 -13.50 9.96 -10.77
N LYS A 131 -13.29 11.21 -11.21
CA LYS A 131 -14.31 12.28 -11.23
C LYS A 131 -14.95 12.55 -9.87
N VAL A 132 -14.17 12.37 -8.80
CA VAL A 132 -14.59 12.68 -7.42
C VAL A 132 -14.36 14.17 -7.16
N SER A 133 -15.31 14.82 -6.48
CA SER A 133 -15.14 16.20 -5.97
C SER A 133 -14.64 16.19 -4.52
N LEU A 134 -14.01 17.29 -4.11
CA LEU A 134 -13.72 17.57 -2.69
C LEU A 134 -15.01 17.94 -1.93
#